data_AF-A0A954UV22-F1
#
_entry.id   AF-A0A954UV22-F1
#
_cell.length_a   1.000
_cell.length_b   1.000
_cell.length_c   1.000
_cell.angle_alpha   90.00
_cell.angle_beta   90.00
_cell.angle_gamma   90.00
#
_symmetry.space_group_name_H-M   'P 1'
#
loop_
_entity.id
_entity.type
_entity.pdbx_description
1 polymer ?
#
loop_
_entity_poly.entity_id
_entity_poly.type
_entity_poly.pdbx_seq_one_letter_code
_entity_poly.pdbx_strand_id
1 'polypeptide(L)'
;MRPCDLNSGMGRLTRAANDLRDRWRDTREQWTDGACRKFEADYLQALAPLLSQVSAAVTKFAEVIAEAESECADPDRPDSGLI
;
A
#
# COMPACT_ATOMS: atom_id res chain seq x y z
N MET A 1 6.81 19.33 5.21
CA MET A 1 7.45 18.10 5.75
C MET A 1 7.95 17.29 4.57
N ARG A 2 8.88 16.33 4.72
CA ARG A 2 9.08 15.33 3.65
C ARG A 2 7.80 14.51 3.60
N PRO A 3 7.01 14.55 2.52
CA PRO A 3 5.78 13.77 2.46
C PRO A 3 6.16 12.30 2.66
N CYS A 4 5.54 11.64 3.64
CA CYS A 4 5.68 10.20 3.80
C CYS A 4 5.31 9.56 2.45
N ASP A 5 6.26 8.90 1.79
CA ASP A 5 6.03 8.27 0.49
C ASP A 5 5.28 6.93 0.68
N LEU A 6 4.02 7.07 1.10
CA LEU A 6 3.10 5.97 1.37
C LEU A 6 2.74 5.22 0.08
N ASN A 7 2.74 5.93 -1.05
CA ASN A 7 2.51 5.34 -2.37
C ASN A 7 3.63 4.35 -2.75
N SER A 8 4.90 4.69 -2.52
CA SER A 8 6.01 3.76 -2.73
C SER A 8 5.96 2.59 -1.76
N GLY A 9 5.54 2.83 -0.51
CA GLY A 9 5.28 1.78 0.48
C GLY A 9 4.23 0.77 0.01
N MET A 10 3.09 1.27 -0.47
CA MET A 10 2.02 0.46 -1.04
C MET A 10 2.45 -0.30 -2.28
N GLY A 11 3.18 0.34 -3.19
CA GLY A 11 3.71 -0.32 -4.38
C GLY A 11 4.66 -1.48 -4.06
N ARG A 12 5.47 -1.36 -2.99
CA ARG A 12 6.30 -2.48 -2.50
C ARG A 12 5.45 -3.60 -1.91
N LEU A 13 4.42 -3.27 -1.13
CA LEU A 13 3.54 -4.26 -0.52
C LEU A 13 2.75 -5.05 -1.56
N THR A 14 2.17 -4.38 -2.56
CA THR A 14 1.48 -5.02 -3.68
C THR A 14 2.41 -5.95 -4.47
N ARG A 15 3.65 -5.53 -4.73
CA ARG A 15 4.65 -6.40 -5.40
C ARG A 15 4.96 -7.64 -4.58
N ALA A 16 5.20 -7.49 -3.28
CA ALA A 16 5.49 -8.63 -2.41
C ALA A 16 4.33 -9.64 -2.35
N ALA A 17 3.08 -9.15 -2.35
CA ALA A 17 1.91 -10.01 -2.39
C ALA A 17 1.75 -10.77 -3.72
N ASN A 18 2.07 -10.13 -4.85
CA ASN A 18 2.07 -10.79 -6.15
C ASN A 18 3.16 -11.86 -6.24
N ASP A 19 4.38 -11.55 -5.79
CA ASP A 19 5.50 -12.51 -5.72
C ASP A 19 5.14 -13.73 -4.84
N LEU A 20 4.47 -13.51 -3.71
CA LEU A 20 3.95 -14.60 -2.89
C LEU A 20 2.92 -15.46 -3.63
N ARG A 21 2.01 -14.85 -4.38
CA ARG A 21 1.02 -15.59 -5.19
C ARG A 21 1.66 -16.40 -6.31
N ASP A 22 2.67 -15.83 -6.96
CA ASP A 22 3.40 -16.52 -8.03
C ASP A 22 4.15 -17.73 -7.46
N ARG A 23 4.90 -17.55 -6.37
CA ARG A 23 5.56 -18.66 -5.66
C ARG A 23 4.58 -19.71 -5.16
N TRP A 24 3.40 -19.29 -4.71
CA TRP A 24 2.35 -20.22 -4.29
C TRP A 24 1.90 -21.12 -5.43
N ARG A 25 1.69 -20.55 -6.62
CA ARG A 25 1.28 -21.32 -7.81
C ARG A 25 2.27 -22.45 -8.09
N ASP A 26 3.56 -22.13 -8.08
CA ASP A 26 4.63 -23.09 -8.35
C ASP A 26 4.74 -24.14 -7.23
N THR A 27 4.59 -23.70 -5.97
CA THR A 27 4.67 -24.60 -4.79
C THR A 27 3.54 -25.61 -4.78
N ARG A 28 2.32 -25.20 -5.18
CA ARG A 28 1.14 -26.07 -5.16
C ARG A 28 1.20 -27.21 -6.18
N GLU A 29 2.11 -27.16 -7.15
CA GLU A 29 2.37 -28.28 -8.06
C GLU A 29 2.96 -29.49 -7.31
N GLN A 30 3.72 -29.24 -6.24
CA GLN A 30 4.43 -30.27 -5.47
C GLN A 30 3.79 -30.49 -4.09
N TRP A 31 3.16 -29.47 -3.52
CA TRP A 31 2.50 -29.53 -2.22
C TRP A 31 0.98 -29.50 -2.38
N THR A 32 0.34 -30.67 -2.30
CA THR A 32 -1.09 -30.85 -2.62
C THR A 32 -1.92 -31.46 -1.47
N ASP A 33 -1.33 -31.57 -0.28
CA ASP A 33 -1.98 -32.15 0.89
C ASP A 33 -3.02 -31.21 1.55
N GLY A 34 -3.59 -31.66 2.67
CA GLY A 34 -4.54 -30.86 3.43
C GLY A 34 -3.94 -29.58 4.04
N ALA A 35 -2.63 -29.56 4.33
CA ALA A 35 -1.95 -28.40 4.90
C ALA A 35 -1.82 -27.28 3.85
N CYS A 36 -1.57 -27.64 2.59
CA CYS A 36 -1.58 -26.71 1.45
C CYS A 36 -2.94 -25.98 1.34
N ARG A 37 -4.06 -26.72 1.37
CA ARG A 37 -5.40 -26.12 1.27
C ARG A 37 -5.69 -25.16 2.42
N LYS A 38 -5.24 -25.52 3.64
CA LYS A 38 -5.39 -24.67 4.82
C LYS A 38 -4.56 -23.39 4.69
N PHE A 39 -3.32 -23.49 4.20
CA PHE A 39 -2.48 -22.32 3.97
C PHE A 39 -3.12 -21.34 2.97
N GLU A 40 -3.66 -21.86 1.86
CA GLU A 40 -4.33 -21.03 0.85
C GLU A 40 -5.55 -20.30 1.44
N ALA A 41 -6.39 -21.01 2.19
CA ALA A 41 -7.59 -20.46 2.81
C ALA A 41 -7.26 -19.43 3.90
N ASP A 42 -6.35 -19.77 4.82
CA ASP A 42 -6.08 -18.96 6.01
C ASP A 42 -5.29 -17.68 5.67
N TYR A 43 -4.37 -17.74 4.70
CA TYR A 43 -3.44 -16.63 4.43
C TYR A 43 -3.61 -15.98 3.07
N LEU A 44 -3.73 -16.76 2.00
CA LEU A 44 -3.70 -16.20 0.64
C LEU A 44 -5.04 -15.60 0.22
N GLN A 45 -6.16 -16.24 0.56
CA GLN A 45 -7.49 -15.72 0.24
C GLN A 45 -7.79 -14.40 0.96
N ALA A 46 -7.32 -14.25 2.21
CA ALA A 46 -7.49 -13.02 2.98
C ALA A 46 -6.60 -11.86 2.49
N LEU A 47 -5.48 -12.15 1.83
CA LEU A 47 -4.47 -11.16 1.51
C LEU A 47 -4.97 -10.11 0.49
N ALA A 48 -5.67 -10.54 -0.55
CA ALA A 48 -6.20 -9.65 -1.58
C ALA A 48 -7.18 -8.59 -1.04
N PRO A 49 -8.26 -8.96 -0.31
CA PRO A 49 -9.17 -7.96 0.25
C PRO A 49 -8.51 -7.08 1.33
N LEU A 50 -7.54 -7.59 2.08
CA LEU A 50 -6.77 -6.77 3.04
C LEU A 50 -5.92 -5.71 2.32
N LEU A 51 -5.21 -6.07 1.25
CA LEU A 51 -4.42 -5.13 0.47
C LEU A 51 -5.27 -4.02 -0.14
N SER A 52 -6.45 -4.35 -0.66
CA SER A 52 -7.39 -3.36 -1.18
C SER A 52 -7.83 -2.37 -0.10
N GLN A 53 -8.13 -2.85 1.10
CA GLN A 53 -8.51 -1.99 2.24
C GLN A 53 -7.36 -1.07 2.66
N VAL A 54 -6.15 -1.61 2.78
CA VAL A 54 -4.96 -0.81 3.13
C VAL A 54 -4.69 0.23 2.05
N SER A 55 -4.78 -0.14 0.77
CA SER A 55 -4.61 0.80 -0.34
C SER A 55 -5.61 1.96 -0.28
N ALA A 56 -6.89 1.66 -0.06
CA ALA A 56 -7.91 2.69 0.06
C ALA A 56 -7.66 3.62 1.25
N ALA A 57 -7.25 3.06 2.40
CA ALA A 57 -6.92 3.84 3.59
C ALA A 57 -5.70 4.76 3.35
N VAL A 58 -4.66 4.25 2.67
CA VAL A 58 -3.47 5.04 2.32
C VAL A 58 -3.82 6.18 1.37
N THR A 59 -4.62 5.93 0.32
CA THR A 59 -5.07 6.98 -0.59
C THR A 59 -5.81 8.08 0.17
N LYS A 60 -6.80 7.70 0.99
CA LYS A 60 -7.55 8.66 1.80
C LYS A 60 -6.68 9.46 2.75
N PHE A 61 -5.69 8.81 3.38
CA PHE A 61 -4.77 9.48 4.28
C PHE A 61 -3.87 10.49 3.55
N ALA A 62 -3.40 10.15 2.34
CA ALA A 62 -2.63 11.07 1.51
C ALA A 62 -3.46 12.29 1.07
N GLU A 63 -4.74 12.10 0.72
CA GLU A 63 -5.67 13.18 0.40
C GLU A 63 -5.85 14.15 1.57
N VAL A 64 -6.06 13.62 2.80
CA VAL A 64 -6.21 14.46 4.01
C VAL A 64 -4.95 15.27 4.29
N ILE A 65 -3.76 14.69 4.11
CA ILE A 65 -2.49 15.42 4.27
C ILE A 65 -2.38 16.53 3.23
N ALA A 66 -2.66 16.23 1.95
CA ALA A 66 -2.56 17.21 0.87
C ALA A 66 -3.53 18.38 1.09
N GLU A 67 -4.76 18.10 1.53
CA GLU A 67 -5.75 19.12 1.86
C GLU A 67 -5.27 19.99 3.03
N ALA A 68 -4.80 19.38 4.11
CA ALA A 68 -4.28 20.11 5.26
C ALA A 68 -3.06 20.98 4.91
N GLU A 69 -2.16 20.48 4.05
CA GLU A 69 -1.02 21.25 3.52
C GLU A 69 -1.49 22.44 2.67
N SER A 70 -2.53 22.25 1.85
CA SER A 70 -3.13 23.32 1.03
C SER A 70 -3.77 24.40 1.90
N GLU A 71 -4.58 24.03 2.88
CA GLU A 71 -5.23 24.98 3.79
C GLU A 71 -4.22 25.74 4.68
N CYS A 72 -3.08 25.13 4.98
CA CYS A 72 -1.99 25.77 5.72
C CYS A 72 -1.05 26.60 4.83
N ALA A 73 -1.14 26.47 3.50
CA ALA A 73 -0.33 27.26 2.58
C ALA A 73 -0.88 28.68 2.50
N ASP A 74 -0.21 29.62 3.16
CA ASP A 74 -0.56 31.03 3.16
C ASP A 74 -0.54 31.62 1.73
N PRO A 75 -1.69 32.02 1.16
CA PRO A 75 -1.74 32.62 -0.17
C PRO A 75 -1.10 34.02 -0.21
N ASP A 76 -0.84 34.64 0.94
CA ASP A 76 -0.33 36.01 1.05
C ASP A 76 1.14 36.07 1.42
N ARG A 77 1.89 34.95 1.49
CA ARG A 77 3.33 35.00 1.78
C ARG A 77 4.01 35.90 0.74
N PRO A 78 4.40 37.16 1.08
CA PRO A 78 5.14 37.96 0.15
C PRO A 78 6.47 37.24 -0.03
N ASP A 79 6.90 37.14 -1.28
CA ASP A 79 8.24 36.74 -1.68
C ASP A 79 9.24 37.69 -0.99
N SER A 80 9.56 37.38 0.27
CA SER A 80 10.41 38.18 1.12
C SER A 80 11.81 37.63 0.98
N GLY A 81 12.53 38.23 0.04
CA GLY A 81 13.97 38.19 -0.08
C GLY A 81 14.44 37.62 -1.42
N LEU A 82 15.35 38.25 -2.15
CA LEU A 82 16.27 39.33 -1.78
C LEU A 82 17.14 39.57 -3.04
N ILE A 83 17.37 40.86 -3.35
CA ILE A 83 18.38 41.43 -4.28
C ILE A 83 18.05 41.34 -5.78
#